data_AF-A0A3D4QM76-F1
#
_entry.id   AF-A0A3D4QM76-F1
#
_cell.length_a   1.000
_cell.length_b   1.000
_cell.length_c   1.000
_cell.angle_alpha   90.00
_cell.angle_beta   90.00
_cell.angle_gamma   90.00
#
_symmetry.space_group_name_H-M   'P 1'
#
loop_
_entity.id
_entity.type
_entity.pdbx_description
1 polymer ?
#
loop_
_entity_poly.entity_id
_entity_poly.type
_entity_poly.pdbx_seq_one_letter_code
_entity_poly.pdbx_strand_id
1 'polypeptide(L)' 'LVELADMVAQGHRAVMLYLVQREDGNRFEIAGDIDPAYADGLEEARMKGIEVLCYRCTVTPADISLSDPVPVTP' A
#
# COMPACT_ATOMS: atom_id res chain seq x y z
N LEU A 1 -10.44 0.98 2.88
CA LEU A 1 -10.47 0.05 1.72
C LEU A 1 -11.83 0.02 1.06
N VAL A 2 -12.91 -0.12 1.84
CA VAL A 2 -14.29 0.02 1.35
C VAL A 2 -14.50 1.33 0.59
N GLU A 3 -14.12 2.47 1.17
CA GLU A 3 -14.29 3.78 0.52
C GLU A 3 -13.52 3.91 -0.81
N LEU A 4 -12.31 3.34 -0.90
CA LEU A 4 -11.57 3.29 -2.16
C LEU A 4 -12.29 2.42 -3.19
N ALA A 5 -12.93 1.33 -2.75
CA ALA A 5 -13.66 0.44 -3.64
C ALA A 5 -14.94 1.09 -4.14
N ASP A 6 -15.60 1.91 -3.30
CA ASP A 6 -16.74 2.73 -3.71
C ASP A 6 -16.33 3.75 -4.79
N MET A 7 -15.12 4.30 -4.70
CA MET A 7 -14.58 5.17 -5.76
C MET A 7 -14.33 4.41 -7.06
N VAL A 8 -13.82 3.17 -7.00
CA VAL A 8 -13.69 2.33 -8.19
C VAL A 8 -15.05 1.99 -8.79
N ALA A 9 -16.04 1.66 -7.97
CA ALA A 9 -17.41 1.39 -8.41
C ALA A 9 -18.06 2.60 -9.10
N GLN A 10 -17.70 3.81 -8.68
CA GLN A 10 -18.10 5.07 -9.33
C GLN A 10 -17.33 5.37 -10.62
N GLY A 11 -16.36 4.53 -11.02
CA GLY A 11 -15.57 4.69 -12.23
C GLY A 11 -14.29 5.51 -12.05
N HIS A 12 -13.90 5.83 -10.82
CA HIS A 12 -12.65 6.54 -10.54
C HIS A 12 -11.47 5.58 -10.37
N ARG A 13 -10.26 6.07 -10.66
CA ARG A 13 -9.04 5.38 -10.27
C ARG A 13 -8.83 5.54 -8.76
N ALA A 14 -8.59 4.43 -8.06
CA ALA A 14 -8.27 4.42 -6.63
C ALA A 14 -6.97 3.66 -6.38
N VAL A 15 -6.14 4.17 -5.47
CA VAL A 15 -4.82 3.63 -5.16
C VAL A 15 -4.63 3.57 -3.64
N MET A 16 -4.22 2.42 -3.12
CA MET A 16 -3.61 2.31 -1.79
C MET A 16 -2.10 2.50 -1.94
N LEU A 17 -1.58 3.59 -1.37
CA LEU A 17 -0.15 3.93 -1.42
C LEU A 17 0.49 3.74 -0.03
N TYR A 18 1.38 2.75 0.08
CA TYR A 18 2.20 2.55 1.26
C TYR A 18 3.52 3.31 1.14
N LEU A 19 3.88 4.02 2.21
CA LEU A 19 5.11 4.80 2.33
C LEU A 19 5.99 4.19 3.43
N VAL A 20 6.98 3.41 3.04
CA VAL A 20 7.91 2.75 3.97
C VAL A 20 8.98 3.75 4.38
N GLN A 21 8.80 4.37 5.55
CA GLN A 21 9.73 5.35 6.14
C GLN A 21 10.92 4.67 6.86
N ARG A 22 11.52 3.70 6.17
CA ARG A 22 12.70 2.96 6.60
C ARG A 22 13.54 2.64 5.38
N GLU A 23 14.84 2.88 5.47
CA GLU A 23 15.75 2.73 4.33
C GLU A 23 16.23 1.29 4.12
N ASP A 24 16.15 0.46 5.17
CA ASP A 24 16.70 -0.90 5.23
C ASP A 24 15.80 -2.00 4.63
N GLY A 25 14.57 -1.67 4.24
CA GLY A 25 13.62 -2.63 3.67
C GLY A 25 13.70 -2.74 2.14
N ASN A 26 13.80 -3.96 1.61
CA ASN A 26 13.77 -4.23 0.16
C ASN A 26 12.53 -5.03 -0.31
N ARG A 27 11.68 -5.45 0.63
CA ARG A 27 10.39 -6.12 0.38
C ARG A 27 9.33 -5.54 1.30
N PHE A 28 8.09 -5.54 0.85
CA PHE A 28 6.93 -5.16 1.64
C PHE A 28 5.84 -6.24 1.53
N GLU A 29 5.25 -6.58 2.67
CA GLU A 29 4.17 -7.55 2.82
C GLU A 29 3.19 -7.04 3.86
N ILE A 30 1.92 -7.43 3.72
CA ILE A 30 0.91 -7.14 4.72
C ILE A 30 1.05 -8.11 5.88
N ALA A 31 1.08 -7.60 7.10
CA ALA A 31 1.22 -8.39 8.32
C ALA A 31 -0.08 -9.12 8.69
N GLY A 32 -0.47 -10.12 7.89
CA GLY A 32 -1.69 -10.90 8.09
C GLY A 32 -1.68 -11.75 9.37
N ASP A 33 -0.50 -12.02 9.94
CA ASP A 33 -0.34 -12.66 11.25
C ASP A 33 -0.74 -11.75 12.42
N ILE A 34 -0.67 -10.43 12.22
CA ILE A 34 -1.08 -9.42 13.19
C ILE A 34 -2.53 -9.00 12.94
N ASP A 35 -2.88 -8.73 11.68
CA ASP A 35 -4.22 -8.31 11.27
C ASP A 35 -4.70 -9.07 10.02
N PRO A 36 -5.28 -10.26 10.20
CA PRO A 36 -5.78 -11.06 9.07
C PRO A 36 -6.96 -10.38 8.36
N ALA A 37 -7.79 -9.62 9.09
CA ALA A 37 -8.93 -8.94 8.50
C ALA A 37 -8.50 -7.82 7.55
N TYR A 38 -7.42 -7.11 7.88
CA TYR A 38 -6.83 -6.12 6.98
C TYR A 38 -6.21 -6.77 5.73
N ALA A 39 -5.49 -7.89 5.90
CA ALA A 39 -4.93 -8.64 4.77
C ALA A 39 -6.02 -9.11 3.80
N ASP A 40 -7.07 -9.75 4.33
CA ASP A 40 -8.24 -10.19 3.54
C ASP A 40 -8.92 -9.01 2.85
N GLY A 41 -9.11 -7.91 3.58
CA GLY A 41 -9.74 -6.70 3.05
C GLY A 41 -8.92 -6.05 1.93
N LEU A 42 -7.59 -6.09 1.99
CA LEU A 42 -6.73 -5.56 0.93
C LEU A 42 -6.78 -6.44 -0.32
N GLU A 43 -6.82 -7.76 -0.15
CA GLU A 43 -6.95 -8.66 -1.29
C GLU A 43 -8.31 -8.51 -1.97
N GLU A 44 -9.40 -8.38 -1.20
CA GLU A 44 -10.72 -8.05 -1.76
C GLU A 44 -10.71 -6.70 -2.49
N ALA A 45 -10.06 -5.69 -1.92
CA ALA A 45 -9.90 -4.39 -2.53
C ALA A 45 -9.15 -4.46 -3.88
N ARG A 46 -8.09 -5.25 -3.97
CA ARG A 46 -7.34 -5.48 -5.23
C ARG A 46 -8.22 -6.13 -6.28
N MET A 47 -9.01 -7.14 -5.91
CA MET A 47 -9.97 -7.78 -6.82
C MET A 47 -11.04 -6.80 -7.33
N LYS A 48 -11.41 -5.79 -6.54
CA LYS A 48 -12.33 -4.71 -6.94
C LYS A 48 -11.68 -3.64 -7.82
N GLY A 49 -10.39 -3.74 -8.12
CA GLY A 49 -9.68 -2.83 -9.02
C GLY A 49 -8.93 -1.69 -8.32
N ILE A 50 -8.77 -1.73 -6.99
CA ILE A 50 -7.88 -0.80 -6.30
C ILE A 50 -6.43 -1.19 -6.62
N GLU A 51 -5.64 -0.23 -7.10
CA GLU A 51 -4.20 -0.41 -7.30
C GLU A 51 -3.47 -0.34 -5.95
N VAL A 52 -2.41 -1.15 -5.79
CA VAL A 52 -1.56 -1.09 -4.61
C VAL A 52 -0.16 -0.71 -5.03
N LEU A 53 0.33 0.40 -4.48
CA LEU A 53 1.68 0.88 -4.67
C LEU A 53 2.40 0.89 -3.32
N CYS A 54 3.69 0.59 -3.34
CA CYS A 54 4.55 0.73 -2.19
C CYS A 54 5.83 1.41 -2.63
N TYR A 55 6.23 2.43 -1.89
CA TYR A 55 7.48 3.15 -2.09
C TYR A 55 8.24 3.20 -0.78
N ARG A 56 9.55 3.12 -0.91
CA ARG A 56 10.44 3.48 0.18
C ARG A 56 10.60 4.99 0.24
N CYS A 57 10.91 5.50 1.42
CA CYS A 57 11.31 6.87 1.61
C CYS A 57 12.75 6.94 2.11
N THR A 58 13.46 7.97 1.68
CA THR A 58 14.64 8.47 2.39
C THR A 58 14.15 9.39 3.50
N VAL A 59 14.65 9.17 4.71
CA VAL A 59 14.17 9.88 5.91
C VAL A 59 15.35 10.55 6.59
N THR A 60 15.33 11.88 6.62
CA THR A 60 16.34 12.68 7.31
C THR A 60 15.67 13.52 8.40
N PRO A 61 16.44 14.11 9.34
CA PRO A 61 15.89 15.09 10.27
C PRO A 61 15.33 16.36 9.60
N ALA A 62 15.65 16.61 8.32
CA ALA A 62 15.24 17.81 7.59
C ALA A 62 13.98 17.58 6.73
N ASP A 63 13.84 16.39 6.13
CA ASP A 63 12.74 16.07 5.22
C ASP A 63 12.54 14.55 5.05
N ILE A 64 11.41 14.22 4.40
CA ILE A 64 11.07 12.87 3.95
C ILE A 64 10.78 12.94 2.46
N SER A 65 11.45 12.11 1.66
CA SER A 65 11.29 12.06 0.21
C SER A 65 11.08 10.63 -0.28
N LEU A 66 10.28 10.46 -1.33
CA LEU A 66 10.11 9.18 -2.01
C LEU A 66 11.42 8.77 -2.68
N SER A 67 11.79 7.51 -2.52
CA SER A 67 12.91 6.90 -3.23
C SER A 67 12.39 5.87 -4.23
N ASP A 68 12.66 4.59 -4.01
CA ASP A 68 12.38 3.53 -4.99
C ASP A 68 11.02 2.84 -4.72
N PRO A 69 10.35 2.35 -5.78
CA PRO A 69 9.22 1.44 -5.61
C PRO A 69 9.69 0.14 -4.95
N VAL A 70 8.84 -0.40 -4.09
CA VAL A 70 9.07 -1.67 -3.40
C VAL A 70 8.04 -2.68 -3.90
N PRO A 71 8.44 -3.90 -4.29
CA PRO A 71 7.51 -4.94 -4.65
C PRO A 71 6.55 -5.24 -3.50
N VAL A 72 5.25 -5.22 -3.80
CA VAL A 72 4.21 -5.66 -2.87
C VAL A 72 3.94 -7.13 -3.14
N THR A 73 4.38 -7.99 -2.23
CA THR A 73 4.01 -9.41 -2.27
C THR A 73 2.64 -9.58 -1.61
N PRO A 74 1.77 -10.45 -2.16
CA PRO A 74 0.56 -10.90 -1.46
C PRO A 74 0.89 -11.50 -0.10
#